data_AF-J6UHY7-F1
#
_entry.id   AF-J6UHY7-F1
#
_cell.length_a   1.000
_cell.length_b   1.000
_cell.length_c   1.000
_cell.angle_alpha   90.00
_cell.angle_beta   90.00
_cell.angle_gamma   90.00
#
_symmetry.space_group_name_H-M   'P 1'
#
loop_
_entity.id
_entity.type
_entity.pdbx_description
1 polymer ?
#
loop_
_entity_poly.entity_id
_entity_poly.type
_entity_poly.pdbx_seq_one_letter_code
_entity_poly.pdbx_strand_id
1 'polypeptide(L)'
;MHVDLGTLYAVTTFATAVSGMMLLFSWLQDRSAMTLAWWGGGMLVLVAGGGLLALRGVIPDRPSIVLGNTLWLAAYGAMWCGARSFEGRRPALLAASAAALLWIALCQTDFFYGDAVLRVRVFSVLNCALTLLIAREYWHARDHELVSRGPAIVLLIVHAAIFLLRIPFADRLVFPIRLDQGNLGVAVPAGIASLLLHYFCMAFLVMAMVKERLGLEHRREALVDPLTGIANRRAFFARAERTLGRMAVNRVPAALLMLDVDHFKRINDTLGHEAGDRVLCGLCEVVSGALRPNDLFGRTGGEEFVCLLPGAGAADAVRIAERIRTAVARLAPRLGLGRLSVSVGVAATPDFGRELVPLMAAADRALYRAKANGRNRVERAVPVHDASPDDAGEPGVPAAIAAAMPETAAPMVLSAGTPEMVSPETALRETATPAMAVPDAAGWKAAAHEETAAPEMPVPAGAEAKMPAPETVTTTVAAPETAATTVAADRADAPRHSRRRLAG
;
A
#
# COMPACT_ATOMS: atom_id res chain seq x y z
N MET A 1 -9.15 -36.57 -21.40
CA MET A 1 -9.04 -36.49 -19.92
C MET A 1 -10.38 -36.00 -19.39
N HIS A 2 -11.13 -36.85 -18.68
CA HIS A 2 -12.33 -36.41 -17.97
C HIS A 2 -11.89 -35.77 -16.65
N VAL A 3 -12.20 -34.50 -16.45
CA VAL A 3 -11.95 -33.81 -15.18
C VAL A 3 -13.04 -34.23 -14.20
N ASP A 4 -12.65 -34.86 -13.11
CA ASP A 4 -13.59 -35.23 -12.04
C ASP A 4 -14.10 -33.97 -11.32
N LEU A 5 -15.42 -33.75 -11.34
CA LEU A 5 -16.04 -32.57 -10.74
C LEU A 5 -15.86 -32.54 -9.22
N GLY A 6 -15.87 -33.71 -8.57
CA GLY A 6 -15.70 -33.81 -7.12
C GLY A 6 -14.32 -33.32 -6.68
N THR A 7 -13.29 -33.78 -7.38
CA THR A 7 -11.90 -33.37 -7.16
C THR A 7 -11.73 -31.87 -7.42
N LEU A 8 -12.23 -31.35 -8.53
CA LEU A 8 -12.12 -29.92 -8.84
C LEU A 8 -12.83 -29.05 -7.80
N TYR A 9 -13.99 -29.48 -7.30
CA TYR A 9 -14.71 -28.81 -6.23
C TYR A 9 -13.96 -28.84 -4.90
N ALA A 10 -13.40 -30.00 -4.53
CA ALA A 10 -12.60 -30.17 -3.32
C ALA A 10 -11.35 -29.27 -3.34
N VAL A 11 -10.62 -29.25 -4.46
CA VAL A 11 -9.45 -28.38 -4.65
C VAL A 11 -9.84 -26.90 -4.56
N THR A 12 -10.94 -26.50 -5.21
CA THR A 12 -11.46 -25.13 -5.16
C THR A 12 -11.79 -24.70 -3.73
N THR A 13 -12.46 -25.59 -2.98
CA THR A 13 -12.86 -25.35 -1.59
C THR A 13 -11.64 -25.23 -0.68
N PHE A 14 -10.69 -26.16 -0.79
CA PHE A 14 -9.46 -26.17 -0.01
C PHE A 14 -8.61 -24.92 -0.26
N ALA A 15 -8.36 -24.58 -1.53
CA ALA A 15 -7.56 -23.40 -1.89
C ALA A 15 -8.22 -22.10 -1.42
N THR A 16 -9.55 -22.00 -1.50
CA THR A 16 -10.30 -20.84 -1.00
C THR A 16 -10.21 -20.74 0.53
N ALA A 17 -10.30 -21.87 1.25
CA ALA A 17 -10.15 -21.90 2.70
C ALA A 17 -8.75 -21.45 3.13
N VAL A 18 -7.70 -22.00 2.49
CA VAL A 18 -6.31 -21.61 2.74
C VAL A 18 -6.10 -20.13 2.47
N SER A 19 -6.58 -19.63 1.33
CA SER A 19 -6.49 -18.21 0.98
C SER A 19 -7.18 -17.32 2.02
N GLY A 20 -8.39 -17.70 2.46
CA GLY A 20 -9.11 -16.99 3.52
C GLY A 20 -8.37 -16.97 4.85
N MET A 21 -7.83 -18.11 5.28
CA MET A 21 -7.02 -18.22 6.50
C MET A 21 -5.74 -17.38 6.43
N MET A 22 -5.06 -17.35 5.28
CA MET A 22 -3.86 -16.52 5.09
C MET A 22 -4.17 -15.02 5.22
N LEU A 23 -5.31 -14.55 4.66
CA LEU A 23 -5.73 -13.16 4.82
C LEU A 23 -6.06 -12.83 6.28
N LEU A 24 -6.75 -13.72 7.00
CA LEU A 24 -7.03 -13.55 8.42
C LEU A 24 -5.76 -13.55 9.26
N PHE A 25 -4.80 -14.43 8.96
CA PHE A 25 -3.51 -14.47 9.64
C PHE A 25 -2.74 -13.16 9.44
N SER A 26 -2.71 -12.63 8.22
CA SER A 26 -2.11 -11.32 7.95
C SER A 26 -2.83 -10.18 8.67
N TRP A 27 -4.16 -10.24 8.79
CA TRP A 27 -4.93 -9.29 9.60
C TRP A 27 -4.62 -9.39 11.10
N LEU A 28 -4.33 -10.59 11.62
CA LEU A 28 -3.92 -10.75 13.02
C LEU A 28 -2.61 -10.04 13.31
N GLN A 29 -1.71 -9.95 12.33
CA GLN A 29 -0.45 -9.21 12.43
C GLN A 29 -0.66 -7.69 12.34
N ASP A 30 -1.56 -7.25 11.46
CA ASP A 30 -1.92 -5.84 11.31
C ASP A 30 -3.44 -5.65 11.39
N ARG A 31 -3.89 -5.31 12.60
CA ARG A 31 -5.31 -5.10 12.90
C ARG A 31 -5.86 -3.82 12.27
N SER A 32 -5.04 -2.93 11.74
CA SER A 32 -5.52 -1.73 11.05
C SER A 32 -6.16 -2.07 9.69
N ALA A 33 -5.68 -3.14 9.03
CA ALA A 33 -6.12 -3.58 7.71
C ALA A 33 -7.43 -4.39 7.74
N MET A 34 -8.54 -3.76 8.15
CA MET A 34 -9.88 -4.38 8.22
C MET A 34 -10.34 -5.07 6.93
N THR A 35 -9.87 -4.62 5.77
CA THR A 35 -10.14 -5.25 4.47
C THR A 35 -9.76 -6.73 4.46
N LEU A 36 -8.61 -7.08 5.04
CA LEU A 36 -8.12 -8.46 5.10
C LEU A 36 -9.04 -9.33 5.96
N ALA A 37 -9.57 -8.78 7.06
CA ALA A 37 -10.55 -9.46 7.91
C ALA A 37 -11.84 -9.79 7.15
N TRP A 38 -12.38 -8.81 6.42
CA TRP A 38 -13.61 -8.96 5.66
C TRP A 38 -13.47 -9.94 4.48
N TRP A 39 -12.37 -9.85 3.74
CA TRP A 39 -12.10 -10.77 2.63
C TRP A 39 -11.82 -12.19 3.14
N GLY A 40 -10.95 -12.33 4.14
CA GLY A 40 -10.61 -13.63 4.72
C GLY A 40 -11.81 -14.32 5.36
N GLY A 41 -12.58 -13.61 6.20
CA GLY A 41 -13.81 -14.10 6.80
C GLY A 41 -14.88 -14.42 5.76
N GLY A 42 -15.04 -13.57 4.74
CA GLY A 42 -15.93 -13.81 3.61
C GLY A 42 -15.59 -15.11 2.86
N MET A 43 -14.30 -15.37 2.60
CA MET A 43 -13.86 -16.63 1.95
C MET A 43 -14.17 -17.88 2.80
N LEU A 44 -14.08 -17.79 4.13
CA LEU A 44 -14.45 -18.92 5.00
C LEU A 44 -15.98 -19.15 5.04
N VAL A 45 -16.77 -18.08 5.08
CA VAL A 45 -18.24 -18.15 4.98
C VAL A 45 -18.66 -18.74 3.63
N LEU A 46 -17.96 -18.37 2.57
CA LEU A 46 -18.16 -18.91 1.22
C LEU A 46 -17.89 -20.42 1.18
N VAL A 47 -16.80 -20.88 1.78
CA VAL A 47 -16.47 -22.32 1.89
C VAL A 47 -17.56 -23.08 2.65
N ALA A 48 -18.06 -22.53 3.76
CA ALA A 48 -19.17 -23.14 4.50
C ALA A 48 -20.46 -23.23 3.65
N GLY A 49 -20.79 -22.15 2.93
CA GLY A 49 -21.95 -22.11 2.02
C GLY A 49 -21.82 -23.12 0.87
N GLY A 50 -20.65 -23.21 0.27
CA GLY A 50 -20.33 -24.22 -0.75
C GLY A 50 -20.41 -25.64 -0.19
N GLY A 51 -19.88 -25.90 1.01
CA GLY A 51 -19.95 -27.21 1.65
C GLY A 51 -21.39 -27.71 1.81
N LEU A 52 -22.31 -26.84 2.24
CA LEU A 52 -23.73 -27.17 2.34
C LEU A 52 -24.37 -27.54 0.99
N LEU A 53 -23.97 -26.86 -0.09
CA LEU A 53 -24.45 -27.16 -1.44
C LEU A 53 -23.86 -28.46 -1.99
N ALA A 54 -22.62 -28.81 -1.62
CA ALA A 54 -21.96 -30.03 -2.02
C ALA A 54 -22.54 -31.28 -1.33
N LEU A 55 -23.10 -31.12 -0.13
CA LEU A 55 -23.79 -32.18 0.61
C LEU A 55 -25.21 -32.46 0.08
N ARG A 56 -25.61 -31.84 -1.03
CA ARG A 56 -26.94 -32.06 -1.63
C ARG A 56 -27.12 -33.53 -2.05
N GLY A 57 -28.28 -34.10 -1.72
CA GLY A 57 -28.55 -35.53 -1.88
C GLY A 57 -28.11 -36.38 -0.68
N VAL A 58 -27.32 -35.83 0.25
CA VAL A 58 -27.02 -36.43 1.55
C VAL A 58 -27.85 -35.77 2.65
N ILE A 59 -27.90 -34.43 2.66
CA ILE A 59 -28.76 -33.66 3.56
C ILE A 59 -30.06 -33.23 2.84
N PRO A 60 -31.13 -32.88 3.59
CA PRO A 60 -32.37 -32.40 2.97
C PRO A 60 -32.13 -31.18 2.06
N ASP A 61 -32.82 -31.17 0.91
CA ASP A 61 -32.62 -30.15 -0.14
C ASP A 61 -32.86 -28.72 0.36
N ARG A 62 -33.88 -28.52 1.22
CA ARG A 62 -34.26 -27.18 1.70
C ARG A 62 -33.16 -26.48 2.51
N PRO A 63 -32.61 -27.06 3.60
CA PRO A 63 -31.50 -26.43 4.32
C PRO A 63 -30.24 -26.29 3.46
N SER A 64 -29.93 -27.27 2.59
CA SER A 64 -28.80 -27.18 1.66
C SER A 64 -28.90 -25.95 0.75
N ILE A 65 -30.04 -25.80 0.05
CA ILE A 65 -30.26 -24.74 -0.95
C ILE A 65 -30.41 -23.38 -0.28
N VAL A 66 -31.19 -23.29 0.80
CA VAL A 66 -31.50 -22.01 1.44
C VAL A 66 -30.25 -21.50 2.17
N LEU A 67 -29.68 -22.29 3.09
CA LEU A 67 -28.54 -21.83 3.88
C LEU A 67 -27.28 -21.71 3.04
N GLY A 68 -27.00 -22.67 2.14
CA GLY A 68 -25.81 -22.66 1.30
C GLY A 68 -25.70 -21.40 0.44
N ASN A 69 -26.77 -21.06 -0.30
CA ASN A 69 -26.79 -19.85 -1.14
C ASN A 69 -26.86 -18.57 -0.31
N THR A 70 -27.50 -18.59 0.86
CA THR A 70 -27.52 -17.44 1.78
C THR A 70 -26.10 -17.11 2.26
N LEU A 71 -25.35 -18.10 2.73
CA LEU A 71 -23.96 -17.92 3.16
C LEU A 71 -23.09 -17.45 2.00
N TRP A 72 -23.29 -18.00 0.80
CA TRP A 72 -22.58 -17.56 -0.39
C TRP A 72 -22.82 -16.07 -0.70
N LEU A 73 -24.08 -15.61 -0.70
CA LEU A 73 -24.41 -14.20 -0.93
C LEU A 73 -23.89 -13.29 0.20
N ALA A 74 -23.97 -13.76 1.45
CA ALA A 74 -23.43 -13.04 2.61
C ALA A 74 -21.89 -12.88 2.52
N ALA A 75 -21.18 -13.89 2.00
CA ALA A 75 -19.74 -13.81 1.77
C ALA A 75 -19.38 -12.69 0.78
N TYR A 76 -20.12 -12.53 -0.31
CA TYR A 76 -19.89 -11.42 -1.26
C TYR A 76 -20.24 -10.06 -0.65
N GLY A 77 -21.29 -10.01 0.17
CA GLY A 77 -21.60 -8.83 0.98
C GLY A 77 -20.44 -8.45 1.92
N ALA A 78 -19.82 -9.43 2.58
CA ALA A 78 -18.64 -9.23 3.42
C ALA A 78 -17.43 -8.73 2.59
N MET A 79 -17.16 -9.32 1.42
CA MET A 79 -16.09 -8.88 0.52
C MET A 79 -16.32 -7.44 0.02
N TRP A 80 -17.58 -7.03 -0.21
CA TRP A 80 -17.93 -5.64 -0.51
C TRP A 80 -17.68 -4.70 0.66
N CYS A 81 -18.03 -5.10 1.90
CA CYS A 81 -17.62 -4.36 3.11
C CYS A 81 -16.10 -4.24 3.22
N GLY A 82 -15.36 -5.28 2.82
CA GLY A 82 -13.90 -5.25 2.72
C GLY A 82 -13.41 -4.20 1.74
N ALA A 83 -13.92 -4.19 0.51
CA ALA A 83 -13.57 -3.19 -0.50
C ALA A 83 -13.91 -1.76 -0.05
N ARG A 84 -15.05 -1.55 0.63
CA ARG A 84 -15.40 -0.26 1.24
C ARG A 84 -14.41 0.17 2.32
N SER A 85 -14.06 -0.74 3.21
CA SER A 85 -13.12 -0.50 4.30
C SER A 85 -11.73 -0.16 3.75
N PHE A 86 -11.33 -0.80 2.65
CA PHE A 86 -10.08 -0.49 1.95
C PHE A 86 -10.06 0.96 1.49
N GLU A 87 -11.18 1.51 1.02
CA GLU A 87 -11.26 2.92 0.61
C GLU A 87 -11.58 3.89 1.75
N GLY A 88 -11.40 3.48 3.01
CA GLY A 88 -11.67 4.31 4.18
C GLY A 88 -13.15 4.59 4.43
N ARG A 89 -14.05 3.91 3.70
CA ARG A 89 -15.50 4.05 3.88
C ARG A 89 -15.97 3.09 4.96
N ARG A 90 -16.98 3.51 5.73
CA ARG A 90 -17.58 2.63 6.73
C ARG A 90 -18.24 1.40 6.07
N PRO A 91 -18.10 0.19 6.66
CA PRO A 91 -18.78 -1.01 6.19
C PRO A 91 -20.29 -0.82 6.33
N ALA A 92 -21.04 -1.24 5.31
CA ALA A 92 -22.50 -1.06 5.24
C ALA A 92 -23.20 -2.40 5.44
N LEU A 93 -23.19 -2.93 6.67
CA LEU A 93 -23.63 -4.30 6.98
C LEU A 93 -25.06 -4.60 6.52
N LEU A 94 -26.01 -3.68 6.77
CA LEU A 94 -27.40 -3.86 6.35
C LEU A 94 -27.53 -3.99 4.83
N ALA A 95 -26.84 -3.15 4.08
CA ALA A 95 -26.83 -3.22 2.62
C ALA A 95 -26.10 -4.47 2.11
N ALA A 96 -25.02 -4.88 2.78
CA ALA A 96 -24.27 -6.08 2.45
C ALA A 96 -25.08 -7.36 2.65
N SER A 97 -25.97 -7.38 3.64
CA SER A 97 -26.88 -8.50 3.91
C SER A 97 -28.13 -8.52 3.04
N ALA A 98 -28.42 -7.45 2.28
CA ALA A 98 -29.69 -7.31 1.55
C ALA A 98 -29.94 -8.45 0.56
N ALA A 99 -28.94 -8.88 -0.20
CA ALA A 99 -29.08 -9.98 -1.16
C ALA A 99 -29.34 -11.33 -0.47
N ALA A 100 -28.66 -11.60 0.65
CA ALA A 100 -28.86 -12.83 1.43
C ALA A 100 -30.25 -12.86 2.08
N LEU A 101 -30.72 -11.73 2.64
CA LEU A 101 -32.06 -11.60 3.20
C LEU A 101 -33.15 -11.72 2.12
N LEU A 102 -32.94 -11.11 0.96
CA LEU A 102 -33.84 -11.26 -0.19
C LEU A 102 -33.92 -12.71 -0.64
N TRP A 103 -32.80 -13.43 -0.70
CA TRP A 103 -32.79 -14.85 -1.03
C TRP A 103 -33.61 -15.68 -0.04
N ILE A 104 -33.41 -15.48 1.27
CA ILE A 104 -34.20 -16.16 2.31
C ILE A 104 -35.69 -15.87 2.12
N ALA A 105 -36.06 -14.60 1.91
CA ALA A 105 -37.44 -14.18 1.74
C ALA A 105 -38.09 -14.83 0.51
N LEU A 106 -37.40 -14.83 -0.63
CA LEU A 106 -37.89 -15.47 -1.86
C LEU A 106 -38.08 -16.98 -1.65
N CYS A 107 -37.16 -17.66 -0.97
CA CYS A 107 -37.27 -19.09 -0.64
C CYS A 107 -38.43 -19.45 0.30
N GLN A 108 -39.10 -18.47 0.93
CA GLN A 108 -40.33 -18.74 1.69
C GLN A 108 -41.54 -18.95 0.78
N THR A 109 -41.46 -18.54 -0.49
CA THR A 109 -42.54 -18.72 -1.46
C THR A 109 -42.39 -20.05 -2.21
N ASP A 110 -43.47 -20.83 -2.27
CA ASP A 110 -43.46 -22.12 -2.99
C ASP A 110 -43.22 -21.95 -4.49
N PHE A 111 -43.67 -20.82 -5.06
CA PHE A 111 -43.39 -20.46 -6.45
C PHE A 111 -41.88 -20.41 -6.75
N PHE A 112 -41.13 -19.66 -5.95
CA PHE A 112 -39.69 -19.52 -6.15
C PHE A 112 -38.90 -20.77 -5.72
N TYR A 113 -39.29 -21.37 -4.60
CA TYR A 113 -38.63 -22.59 -4.11
C TYR A 113 -38.92 -23.81 -4.99
N GLY A 114 -40.04 -23.84 -5.70
CA GLY A 114 -40.37 -24.90 -6.66
C GLY A 114 -39.54 -24.83 -7.96
N ASP A 115 -39.22 -23.62 -8.45
CA ASP A 115 -38.54 -23.44 -9.73
C ASP A 115 -37.01 -23.35 -9.60
N ALA A 116 -36.32 -24.43 -9.95
CA ALA A 116 -34.86 -24.50 -9.87
C ALA A 116 -34.13 -23.61 -10.89
N VAL A 117 -34.73 -23.38 -12.06
CA VAL A 117 -34.15 -22.54 -13.12
C VAL A 117 -34.20 -21.08 -12.67
N LEU A 118 -35.35 -20.65 -12.13
CA LEU A 118 -35.53 -19.31 -11.58
C LEU A 118 -34.53 -19.04 -10.43
N ARG A 119 -34.30 -20.02 -9.55
CA ARG A 119 -33.29 -19.90 -8.49
C ARG A 119 -31.88 -19.65 -9.04
N VAL A 120 -31.45 -20.41 -10.06
CA VAL A 120 -30.13 -20.21 -10.69
C VAL A 120 -30.03 -18.82 -11.32
N ARG A 121 -31.07 -18.35 -11.99
CA ARG A 121 -31.11 -17.00 -12.59
C ARG A 121 -31.01 -15.90 -11.54
N VAL A 122 -31.86 -15.95 -10.50
CA VAL A 122 -31.86 -14.94 -9.43
C VAL A 122 -30.54 -14.93 -8.68
N PHE A 123 -30.00 -16.10 -8.33
CA PHE A 123 -28.69 -16.17 -7.68
C PHE A 123 -27.59 -15.52 -8.53
N SER A 124 -27.59 -15.80 -9.84
CA SER A 124 -26.60 -15.24 -10.77
C SER A 124 -26.71 -13.72 -10.87
N VAL A 125 -27.93 -13.15 -10.90
CA VAL A 125 -28.16 -11.70 -10.90
C VAL A 125 -27.65 -11.06 -9.60
N LEU A 126 -28.02 -11.61 -8.44
CA LEU A 126 -27.62 -11.06 -7.14
C LEU A 126 -26.10 -11.10 -6.96
N ASN A 127 -25.46 -12.20 -7.36
CA ASN A 127 -24.01 -12.36 -7.23
C ASN A 127 -23.25 -11.44 -8.20
N CYS A 128 -23.72 -11.32 -9.45
CA CYS A 128 -23.20 -10.35 -10.42
C CYS A 128 -23.28 -8.92 -9.87
N ALA A 129 -24.44 -8.52 -9.33
CA ALA A 129 -24.63 -7.18 -8.75
C ALA A 129 -23.65 -6.91 -7.60
N LEU A 130 -23.49 -7.83 -6.64
CA LEU A 130 -22.54 -7.69 -5.55
C LEU A 130 -21.09 -7.60 -6.05
N THR A 131 -20.72 -8.44 -7.03
CA THR A 131 -19.38 -8.43 -7.64
C THR A 131 -19.07 -7.09 -8.31
N LEU A 132 -20.04 -6.53 -9.06
CA LEU A 132 -19.90 -5.22 -9.68
C LEU A 132 -19.86 -4.08 -8.65
N LEU A 133 -20.52 -4.22 -7.51
CA LEU A 133 -20.39 -3.26 -6.40
C LEU A 133 -18.96 -3.28 -5.82
N ILE A 134 -18.34 -4.46 -5.66
CA ILE A 134 -16.93 -4.57 -5.25
C ILE A 134 -16.03 -3.86 -6.28
N ALA A 135 -16.21 -4.16 -7.57
CA ALA A 135 -15.42 -3.53 -8.64
C ALA A 135 -15.59 -2.01 -8.67
N ARG A 136 -16.82 -1.52 -8.43
CA ARG A 136 -17.13 -0.09 -8.38
C ARG A 136 -16.40 0.62 -7.24
N GLU A 137 -16.26 0.01 -6.06
CA GLU A 137 -15.52 0.61 -4.95
C GLU A 137 -14.05 0.85 -5.35
N TYR A 138 -13.40 -0.15 -5.94
CA TYR A 138 -12.02 -0.01 -6.43
C TYR A 138 -11.88 0.94 -7.63
N TRP A 139 -12.90 1.08 -8.47
CA TRP A 139 -12.86 1.99 -9.62
C TRP A 139 -12.96 3.47 -9.22
N HIS A 140 -13.81 3.81 -8.24
CA HIS A 140 -14.06 5.20 -7.85
C HIS A 140 -12.95 5.81 -6.99
N ALA A 141 -12.19 4.97 -6.29
CA ALA A 141 -11.06 5.44 -5.49
C ALA A 141 -9.81 5.57 -6.37
N ARG A 142 -9.58 6.77 -6.90
CA ARG A 142 -8.46 7.06 -7.79
C ARG A 142 -7.19 7.51 -7.05
N ASP A 143 -6.67 6.66 -6.17
CA ASP A 143 -5.24 6.71 -5.88
C ASP A 143 -4.52 6.01 -7.03
N HIS A 144 -3.95 6.79 -7.96
CA HIS A 144 -3.27 6.27 -9.16
C HIS A 144 -1.94 5.57 -8.84
N GLU A 145 -1.61 5.40 -7.55
CA GLU A 145 -0.33 4.88 -7.07
C GLU A 145 -0.34 3.35 -6.85
N LEU A 146 -1.51 2.70 -6.90
CA LEU A 146 -1.65 1.24 -6.67
C LEU A 146 -1.66 0.46 -7.99
N VAL A 147 -0.60 -0.31 -8.23
CA VAL A 147 -0.42 -1.11 -9.47
C VAL A 147 -1.37 -2.31 -9.48
N SER A 148 -1.57 -2.95 -8.34
CA SER A 148 -2.39 -4.17 -8.22
C SER A 148 -3.91 -3.92 -8.36
N ARG A 149 -4.36 -2.67 -8.28
CA ARG A 149 -5.79 -2.31 -8.34
C ARG A 149 -6.42 -2.59 -9.71
N GLY A 150 -5.72 -2.27 -10.79
CA GLY A 150 -6.21 -2.49 -12.16
C GLY A 150 -6.55 -3.95 -12.45
N PRO A 151 -5.59 -4.89 -12.26
CA PRO A 151 -5.84 -6.33 -12.39
C PRO A 151 -6.99 -6.84 -11.50
N ALA A 152 -7.14 -6.33 -10.27
CA ALA A 152 -8.24 -6.72 -9.38
C ALA A 152 -9.62 -6.35 -9.96
N ILE A 153 -9.74 -5.14 -10.52
CA ILE A 153 -10.98 -4.70 -11.17
C ILE A 153 -11.29 -5.57 -12.39
N VAL A 154 -10.29 -5.86 -13.23
CA VAL A 154 -10.46 -6.73 -14.41
C VAL A 154 -10.95 -8.11 -13.98
N LEU A 155 -10.32 -8.71 -12.96
CA LEU A 155 -10.70 -10.03 -12.47
C LEU A 155 -12.14 -10.04 -11.92
N LEU A 156 -12.56 -8.99 -11.21
CA LEU A 156 -13.95 -8.84 -10.74
C LEU A 156 -14.95 -8.69 -11.90
N ILE A 157 -14.61 -7.94 -12.95
CA ILE A 157 -15.47 -7.78 -14.13
C ILE A 157 -15.62 -9.10 -14.88
N VAL A 158 -14.52 -9.83 -15.11
CA VAL A 158 -14.55 -11.16 -15.73
C VAL A 158 -15.44 -12.11 -14.91
N HIS A 159 -15.30 -12.08 -13.59
CA HIS A 159 -16.09 -12.91 -12.68
C HIS A 159 -17.58 -12.57 -12.71
N ALA A 160 -17.93 -11.28 -12.74
CA ALA A 160 -19.31 -10.84 -12.91
C ALA A 160 -19.89 -11.28 -14.27
N ALA A 161 -19.09 -11.22 -15.35
CA ALA A 161 -19.49 -11.66 -16.67
C ALA A 161 -19.77 -13.18 -16.72
N ILE A 162 -19.02 -14.00 -15.97
CA ILE A 162 -19.29 -15.44 -15.84
C ILE A 162 -20.65 -15.68 -15.19
N PHE A 163 -21.00 -14.95 -14.12
CA PHE A 163 -22.34 -15.05 -13.52
C PHE A 163 -23.44 -14.58 -14.48
N LEU A 164 -23.21 -13.51 -15.24
CA LEU A 164 -24.16 -13.05 -16.26
C LEU A 164 -24.37 -14.12 -17.35
N LEU A 165 -23.29 -14.76 -17.80
CA LEU A 165 -23.34 -15.83 -18.80
C LEU A 165 -24.13 -17.05 -18.32
N ARG A 166 -24.22 -17.32 -17.00
CA ARG A 166 -25.02 -18.43 -16.45
C ARG A 166 -26.53 -18.27 -16.67
N ILE A 167 -27.04 -17.06 -16.81
CA ILE A 167 -28.49 -16.77 -16.88
C ILE A 167 -29.19 -17.46 -18.06
N PRO A 168 -28.72 -17.31 -19.33
CA PRO A 168 -29.35 -17.97 -20.47
C PRO A 168 -29.23 -19.50 -20.44
N PHE A 169 -28.25 -20.05 -19.72
CA PHE A 169 -28.02 -21.50 -19.59
C PHE A 169 -28.51 -22.08 -18.27
N ALA A 170 -29.35 -21.35 -17.52
CA ALA A 170 -29.77 -21.74 -16.18
C ALA A 170 -30.51 -23.08 -16.14
N ASP A 171 -31.26 -23.41 -17.20
CA ASP A 171 -31.95 -24.69 -17.40
C ASP A 171 -31.00 -25.89 -17.40
N ARG A 172 -29.76 -25.68 -17.86
CA ARG A 172 -28.71 -26.70 -17.96
C ARG A 172 -27.83 -26.82 -16.71
N LEU A 173 -27.97 -25.88 -15.77
CA LEU A 173 -27.15 -25.79 -14.55
C LEU A 173 -27.91 -26.22 -13.29
N VAL A 174 -29.07 -26.85 -13.44
CA VAL A 174 -29.86 -27.41 -12.34
C VAL A 174 -29.33 -28.78 -11.95
N PHE A 175 -29.21 -29.05 -10.65
CA PHE A 175 -28.79 -30.36 -10.13
C PHE A 175 -29.90 -31.42 -10.24
N PRO A 176 -29.60 -32.68 -10.62
CA PRO A 176 -28.26 -33.17 -11.00
C PRO A 176 -27.83 -32.64 -12.36
N ILE A 177 -26.60 -32.12 -12.43
CA ILE A 177 -26.05 -31.53 -13.66
C ILE A 177 -25.72 -32.67 -14.62
N ARG A 178 -26.35 -32.67 -15.79
CA ARG A 178 -26.18 -33.69 -16.84
C ARG A 178 -25.05 -33.28 -17.80
N LEU A 179 -23.84 -33.79 -17.55
CA LEU A 179 -22.62 -33.42 -18.30
C LEU A 179 -22.56 -33.98 -19.73
N ASP A 180 -23.41 -34.96 -20.03
CA ASP A 180 -23.55 -35.63 -21.33
C ASP A 180 -24.28 -34.75 -22.38
N GLN A 181 -24.86 -33.62 -21.97
CA GLN A 181 -25.60 -32.73 -22.87
C GLN A 181 -24.73 -31.62 -23.47
N GLY A 182 -24.43 -31.72 -24.77
CA GLY A 182 -23.74 -30.66 -25.53
C GLY A 182 -22.35 -30.31 -25.00
N ASN A 183 -21.99 -29.03 -25.01
CA ASN A 183 -20.66 -28.55 -24.55
C ASN A 183 -20.53 -28.42 -23.01
N LEU A 184 -21.50 -28.93 -22.22
CA LEU A 184 -21.51 -28.78 -20.77
C LEU A 184 -20.36 -29.53 -20.07
N GLY A 185 -19.90 -30.65 -20.66
CA GLY A 185 -18.76 -31.42 -20.15
C GLY A 185 -17.46 -30.64 -20.04
N VAL A 186 -17.32 -29.53 -20.78
CA VAL A 186 -16.18 -28.60 -20.67
C VAL A 186 -16.56 -27.34 -19.90
N ALA A 187 -17.75 -26.78 -20.15
CA ALA A 187 -18.17 -25.51 -19.57
C ALA A 187 -18.33 -25.54 -18.04
N VAL A 188 -18.86 -26.64 -17.49
CA VAL A 188 -19.06 -26.77 -16.02
C VAL A 188 -17.73 -26.88 -15.27
N PRO A 189 -16.80 -27.79 -15.64
CA PRO A 189 -15.46 -27.79 -15.06
C PRO A 189 -14.74 -26.44 -15.22
N ALA A 190 -14.80 -25.82 -16.40
CA ALA A 190 -14.18 -24.51 -16.63
C ALA A 190 -14.76 -23.43 -15.71
N GLY A 191 -16.07 -23.45 -15.46
CA GLY A 191 -16.72 -22.56 -14.51
C GLY A 191 -16.23 -22.77 -13.07
N ILE A 192 -16.11 -24.02 -12.60
CA ILE A 192 -15.57 -24.30 -11.26
C ILE A 192 -14.10 -23.87 -11.17
N ALA A 193 -13.29 -24.18 -12.18
CA ALA A 193 -11.89 -23.76 -12.23
C ALA A 193 -11.74 -22.23 -12.22
N SER A 194 -12.67 -21.49 -12.86
CA SER A 194 -12.68 -20.03 -12.80
C SER A 194 -12.96 -19.49 -11.40
N LEU A 195 -13.75 -20.18 -10.57
CA LEU A 195 -13.96 -19.81 -9.17
C LEU A 195 -12.66 -19.95 -8.37
N LEU A 196 -11.96 -21.07 -8.53
CA LEU A 196 -10.65 -21.29 -7.92
C LEU A 196 -9.68 -20.17 -8.28
N LEU A 197 -9.53 -19.90 -9.58
CA LEU A 197 -8.63 -18.85 -10.07
C LEU A 197 -9.02 -17.48 -9.51
N HIS A 198 -10.32 -17.16 -9.52
CA HIS A 198 -10.84 -15.91 -8.99
C HIS A 198 -10.47 -15.71 -7.52
N TYR A 199 -10.80 -16.66 -6.64
CA TYR A 199 -10.57 -16.48 -5.20
C TYR A 199 -9.09 -16.49 -4.84
N PHE A 200 -8.30 -17.35 -5.50
CA PHE A 200 -6.85 -17.37 -5.29
C PHE A 200 -6.20 -16.04 -5.72
N CYS A 201 -6.48 -15.57 -6.94
CA CYS A 201 -5.94 -14.31 -7.43
C CYS A 201 -6.47 -13.10 -6.65
N MET A 202 -7.73 -13.09 -6.23
CA MET A 202 -8.27 -12.01 -5.41
C MET A 202 -7.60 -11.94 -4.04
N ALA A 203 -7.32 -13.08 -3.38
CA ALA A 203 -6.58 -13.07 -2.12
C ALA A 203 -5.18 -12.46 -2.30
N PHE A 204 -4.47 -12.86 -3.35
CA PHE A 204 -3.17 -12.28 -3.68
C PHE A 204 -3.25 -10.78 -3.97
N LEU A 205 -4.19 -10.35 -4.81
CA LEU A 205 -4.31 -8.94 -5.21
C LEU A 205 -4.76 -8.04 -4.06
N VAL A 206 -5.67 -8.50 -3.19
CA VAL A 206 -6.07 -7.76 -1.98
C VAL A 206 -4.88 -7.61 -1.03
N MET A 207 -4.09 -8.66 -0.83
CA MET A 207 -2.86 -8.59 -0.05
C MET A 207 -1.85 -7.61 -0.67
N ALA A 208 -1.62 -7.70 -1.98
CA ALA A 208 -0.71 -6.81 -2.70
C ALA A 208 -1.14 -5.34 -2.59
N MET A 209 -2.43 -5.05 -2.75
CA MET A 209 -2.97 -3.69 -2.59
C MET A 209 -2.76 -3.14 -1.17
N VAL A 210 -2.96 -3.96 -0.12
CA VAL A 210 -2.69 -3.54 1.27
C VAL A 210 -1.20 -3.26 1.47
N LYS A 211 -0.32 -4.14 0.98
CA LYS A 211 1.15 -3.94 1.05
C LYS A 211 1.63 -2.71 0.28
N GLU A 212 1.09 -2.49 -0.92
CA GLU A 212 1.42 -1.30 -1.73
C GLU A 212 0.99 -0.02 -0.99
N ARG A 213 -0.22 0.02 -0.41
CA ARG A 213 -0.68 1.18 0.37
C ARG A 213 0.22 1.44 1.58
N LEU A 214 0.54 0.42 2.37
CA LEU A 214 1.45 0.55 3.51
C LEU A 214 2.84 1.04 3.04
N GLY A 215 3.33 0.51 1.91
CA GLY A 215 4.58 0.97 1.31
C GLY A 215 4.54 2.43 0.87
N LEU A 216 3.40 2.91 0.37
CA LEU A 216 3.20 4.33 0.02
C LEU A 216 3.12 5.21 1.27
N GLU A 217 2.45 4.76 2.32
CA GLU A 217 2.39 5.47 3.60
C GLU A 217 3.79 5.60 4.23
N HIS A 218 4.55 4.50 4.30
CA HIS A 218 5.94 4.54 4.76
C HIS A 218 6.82 5.44 3.90
N ARG A 219 6.60 5.46 2.57
CA ARG A 219 7.32 6.38 1.67
C ARG A 219 6.96 7.83 1.96
N ARG A 220 5.69 8.15 2.22
CA ARG A 220 5.23 9.51 2.55
C ARG A 220 5.80 9.98 3.88
N GLU A 221 5.78 9.14 4.91
CA GLU A 221 6.44 9.40 6.19
C GLU A 221 7.95 9.62 6.01
N ALA A 222 8.59 8.84 5.13
CA ALA A 222 9.99 9.00 4.79
C ALA A 222 10.30 10.20 3.86
N LEU A 223 9.37 11.14 3.62
CA LEU A 223 9.62 12.39 2.88
C LEU A 223 9.42 13.65 3.72
N VAL A 224 8.95 13.51 4.96
CA VAL A 224 8.75 14.61 5.89
C VAL A 224 9.75 14.46 7.04
N ASP A 225 10.23 15.58 7.58
CA ASP A 225 10.98 15.57 8.83
C ASP A 225 9.99 15.39 10.00
N PRO A 226 10.10 14.30 10.79
CA PRO A 226 9.09 13.97 11.80
C PRO A 226 8.99 15.00 12.93
N LEU A 227 10.06 15.75 13.19
CA LEU A 227 10.06 16.79 14.22
C LEU A 227 9.38 18.07 13.73
N THR A 228 9.74 18.53 12.53
CA THR A 228 9.40 19.89 12.07
C THR A 228 8.27 19.93 11.04
N GLY A 229 7.87 18.80 10.47
CA GLY A 229 6.79 18.70 9.48
C GLY A 229 7.13 19.24 8.08
N ILE A 230 8.34 19.77 7.86
CA ILE A 230 8.79 20.22 6.54
C ILE A 230 9.42 19.08 5.73
N ALA A 231 9.82 19.34 4.48
CA ALA A 231 10.47 18.33 3.66
C ALA A 231 11.80 17.87 4.29
N ASN A 232 12.03 16.56 4.37
CA ASN A 232 13.36 16.06 4.74
C ASN A 232 14.37 16.20 3.58
N ARG A 233 15.65 15.90 3.84
CA ARG A 233 16.73 15.98 2.86
C ARG A 233 16.37 15.33 1.52
N ARG A 234 15.86 14.09 1.54
CA ARG A 234 15.51 13.33 0.33
C ARG A 234 14.40 14.03 -0.46
N ALA A 235 13.35 14.48 0.22
CA ALA A 235 12.23 15.16 -0.42
C ALA A 235 12.61 16.52 -1.00
N PHE A 236 13.46 17.29 -0.29
CA PHE A 236 13.95 18.57 -0.78
C PHE A 236 14.75 18.39 -2.07
N PHE A 237 15.75 17.49 -2.08
CA PHE A 237 16.62 17.26 -3.25
C PHE A 237 15.80 16.90 -4.49
N ALA A 238 14.91 15.91 -4.38
CA ALA A 238 14.08 15.45 -5.49
C ALA A 238 13.12 16.54 -6.02
N ARG A 239 12.65 17.47 -5.17
CA ARG A 239 11.80 18.60 -5.60
C ARG A 239 12.64 19.73 -6.19
N ALA A 240 13.82 19.99 -5.64
CA ALA A 240 14.72 21.04 -6.08
C ALA A 240 15.30 20.74 -7.46
N GLU A 241 15.77 19.52 -7.72
CA GLU A 241 16.27 19.10 -9.04
C GLU A 241 15.20 19.25 -10.13
N ARG A 242 13.98 18.75 -9.88
CA ARG A 242 12.85 18.92 -10.81
C ARG A 242 12.49 20.39 -11.05
N THR A 243 12.60 21.22 -10.02
CA THR A 243 12.27 22.64 -10.14
C THR A 243 13.34 23.40 -10.91
N LEU A 244 14.61 23.16 -10.61
CA LEU A 244 15.75 23.71 -11.34
C LEU A 244 15.74 23.29 -12.81
N GLY A 245 15.46 22.01 -13.11
CA GLY A 245 15.31 21.52 -14.48
C GLY A 245 14.23 22.26 -15.27
N ARG A 246 13.05 22.46 -14.68
CA ARG A 246 11.96 23.25 -15.31
C ARG A 246 12.36 24.72 -15.52
N MET A 247 13.05 25.31 -14.55
CA MET A 247 13.49 26.70 -14.64
C MET A 247 14.62 26.88 -15.66
N ALA A 248 15.46 25.87 -15.86
CA ALA A 248 16.50 25.88 -16.87
C ALA A 248 15.92 26.00 -18.28
N VAL A 249 14.87 25.25 -18.58
CA VAL A 249 14.16 25.33 -19.87
C VAL A 249 13.65 26.75 -20.14
N ASN A 250 13.03 27.38 -19.14
CA ASN A 250 12.42 28.71 -19.28
C ASN A 250 13.39 29.88 -19.00
N ARG A 251 14.67 29.58 -18.77
CA ARG A 251 15.73 30.53 -18.38
C ARG A 251 15.40 31.40 -17.15
N VAL A 252 14.47 30.98 -16.31
CA VAL A 252 14.08 31.71 -15.10
C VAL A 252 15.20 31.57 -14.04
N PRO A 253 15.60 32.65 -13.33
CA PRO A 253 16.59 32.55 -12.26
C PRO A 253 16.01 31.89 -11.02
N ALA A 254 16.81 31.07 -10.34
CA ALA A 254 16.55 30.56 -9.00
C ALA A 254 17.71 30.93 -8.05
N ALA A 255 17.42 30.94 -6.75
CA ALA A 255 18.42 31.06 -5.71
C ALA A 255 18.22 30.01 -4.62
N LEU A 256 19.32 29.60 -3.99
CA LEU A 256 19.37 28.65 -2.89
C LEU A 256 19.90 29.33 -1.64
N LEU A 257 19.25 29.07 -0.51
CA LEU A 257 19.67 29.52 0.81
C LEU A 257 20.02 28.29 1.64
N MET A 258 21.18 28.29 2.29
CA MET A 258 21.53 27.34 3.35
C MET A 258 21.53 28.08 4.68
N LEU A 259 20.83 27.54 5.66
CA LEU A 259 20.62 28.15 6.97
C LEU A 259 21.11 27.20 8.05
N ASP A 260 21.71 27.77 9.09
CA ASP A 260 22.16 27.02 10.27
C ASP A 260 21.89 27.82 11.55
N VAL A 261 21.42 27.12 12.58
CA VAL A 261 21.10 27.73 13.88
C VAL A 261 22.38 27.96 14.68
N ASP A 262 22.69 29.23 14.93
CA ASP A 262 23.92 29.59 15.62
C ASP A 262 23.91 29.08 17.07
N HIS A 263 24.96 28.34 17.43
CA HIS A 263 25.16 27.80 18.77
C HIS A 263 24.05 26.83 19.24
N PHE A 264 23.41 26.11 18.33
CA PHE A 264 22.33 25.17 18.67
C PHE A 264 22.75 24.11 19.69
N LYS A 265 23.96 23.54 19.55
CA LYS A 265 24.52 22.62 20.55
C LYS A 265 24.52 23.20 21.97
N ARG A 266 24.89 24.49 22.13
CA ARG A 266 24.89 25.16 23.45
C ARG A 266 23.48 25.28 24.02
N ILE A 267 22.46 25.47 23.18
CA ILE A 267 21.05 25.50 23.61
C ILE A 267 20.67 24.13 24.17
N ASN A 268 20.98 23.05 23.45
CA ASN A 268 20.73 21.68 23.92
C ASN A 268 21.48 21.38 25.23
N ASP A 269 22.76 21.73 25.30
CA ASP A 269 23.60 21.46 26.46
C ASP A 269 23.14 22.24 27.71
N THR A 270 22.55 23.42 27.54
CA THR A 270 22.14 24.28 28.66
C THR A 270 20.68 24.07 29.08
N LEU A 271 19.78 23.79 28.12
CA LEU A 271 18.33 23.80 28.34
C LEU A 271 17.65 22.45 28.01
N GLY A 272 18.43 21.46 27.59
CA GLY A 272 17.95 20.14 27.20
C GLY A 272 17.46 20.07 25.76
N HIS A 273 17.37 18.84 25.24
CA HIS A 273 16.96 18.57 23.86
C HIS A 273 15.54 19.06 23.54
N GLU A 274 14.60 19.00 24.49
CA GLU A 274 13.25 19.53 24.28
C GLU A 274 13.24 21.03 23.95
N ALA A 275 14.17 21.80 24.53
CA ALA A 275 14.31 23.22 24.20
C ALA A 275 14.86 23.42 22.77
N GLY A 276 15.81 22.59 22.36
CA GLY A 276 16.29 22.54 20.97
C GLY A 276 15.18 22.21 19.98
N ASP A 277 14.36 21.21 20.29
CA ASP A 277 13.22 20.81 19.46
C ASP A 277 12.23 21.96 19.26
N ARG A 278 11.90 22.69 20.34
CA ARG A 278 11.06 23.90 20.24
C ARG A 278 11.69 25.00 19.37
N VAL A 279 13.02 25.15 19.43
CA VAL A 279 13.75 26.10 18.56
C VAL A 279 13.64 25.70 17.10
N LEU A 280 13.83 24.42 16.77
CA LEU A 280 13.73 23.93 15.41
C LEU A 280 12.30 24.09 14.85
N CYS A 281 11.28 23.73 15.63
CA CYS A 281 9.88 23.90 15.24
C CYS A 281 9.52 25.38 15.04
N GLY A 282 9.89 26.25 15.99
CA GLY A 282 9.62 27.69 15.88
C GLY A 282 10.36 28.34 14.71
N LEU A 283 11.58 27.91 14.41
CA LEU A 283 12.29 28.33 13.21
C LEU A 283 11.53 27.94 11.95
N CYS A 284 11.04 26.70 11.87
CA CYS A 284 10.31 26.22 10.70
C CYS A 284 9.03 27.01 10.45
N GLU A 285 8.29 27.37 11.50
CA GLU A 285 7.11 28.23 11.40
C GLU A 285 7.46 29.61 10.83
N VAL A 286 8.52 30.23 11.36
CA VAL A 286 8.94 31.57 10.93
C VAL A 286 9.47 31.58 9.49
N VAL A 287 10.29 30.59 9.13
CA VAL A 287 10.81 30.48 7.78
C VAL A 287 9.67 30.22 6.80
N SER A 288 8.76 29.29 7.11
CA SER A 288 7.61 29.00 6.25
C SER A 288 6.71 30.22 6.05
N GLY A 289 6.48 31.03 7.10
CA GLY A 289 5.75 32.29 6.98
C GLY A 289 6.47 33.39 6.18
N ALA A 290 7.79 33.28 6.02
CA ALA A 290 8.59 34.18 5.21
C ALA A 290 8.75 33.71 3.75
N LEU A 291 8.29 32.51 3.40
CA LEU A 291 8.41 31.93 2.07
C LEU A 291 7.08 32.04 1.29
N ARG A 292 7.18 32.03 -0.04
CA ARG A 292 6.03 31.98 -0.95
C ARG A 292 5.56 30.54 -1.14
N PRO A 293 4.31 30.30 -1.58
CA PRO A 293 3.81 28.94 -1.81
C PRO A 293 4.63 28.06 -2.77
N ASN A 294 5.36 28.67 -3.71
CA ASN A 294 6.19 27.96 -4.69
C ASN A 294 7.65 27.76 -4.23
N ASP A 295 8.05 28.36 -3.11
CA ASP A 295 9.38 28.17 -2.56
C ASP A 295 9.46 26.78 -1.92
N LEU A 296 10.63 26.15 -2.01
CA LEU A 296 10.87 24.86 -1.37
C LEU A 296 11.64 25.08 -0.08
N PHE A 297 11.25 24.37 0.97
CA PHE A 297 11.93 24.41 2.26
C PHE A 297 12.12 22.99 2.80
N GLY A 298 13.31 22.69 3.29
CA GLY A 298 13.59 21.39 3.89
C GLY A 298 14.73 21.41 4.90
N ARG A 299 14.81 20.32 5.68
CA ARG A 299 15.85 20.09 6.69
C ARG A 299 16.88 19.09 6.16
N THR A 300 18.15 19.48 6.10
CA THR A 300 19.25 18.65 5.55
C THR A 300 20.05 17.93 6.62
N GLY A 301 20.03 18.44 7.86
CA GLY A 301 20.78 17.90 9.00
C GLY A 301 20.12 18.27 10.34
N GLY A 302 20.86 18.07 11.44
CA GLY A 302 20.34 18.32 12.80
C GLY A 302 19.87 19.77 13.00
N GLU A 303 20.67 20.75 12.63
CA GLU A 303 20.38 22.19 12.77
C GLU A 303 20.46 22.94 11.44
N GLU A 304 20.53 22.20 10.33
CA GLU A 304 20.74 22.70 8.98
C GLU A 304 19.47 22.65 8.14
N PHE A 305 19.17 23.76 7.49
CA PHE A 305 18.00 23.94 6.65
C PHE A 305 18.38 24.51 5.30
N VAL A 306 17.53 24.27 4.30
CA VAL A 306 17.75 24.70 2.94
C VAL A 306 16.46 25.22 2.32
N CYS A 307 16.55 26.33 1.58
CA CYS A 307 15.46 26.86 0.78
C CYS A 307 15.86 26.96 -0.69
N LEU A 308 14.94 26.63 -1.60
CA LEU A 308 15.04 26.99 -3.01
C LEU A 308 13.96 28.04 -3.33
N LEU A 309 14.35 29.14 -3.96
CA LEU A 309 13.49 30.26 -4.32
C LEU A 309 13.36 30.36 -5.85
N PRO A 310 12.31 29.76 -6.45
CA PRO A 310 12.06 29.86 -7.88
C PRO A 310 11.70 31.30 -8.28
N GLY A 311 12.36 31.84 -9.30
CA GLY A 311 12.11 33.19 -9.82
C GLY A 311 12.84 34.28 -9.05
N ALA A 312 13.68 33.94 -8.07
CA ALA A 312 14.49 34.91 -7.33
C ALA A 312 15.90 35.01 -7.89
N GLY A 313 16.35 36.24 -8.14
CA GLY A 313 17.77 36.54 -8.37
C GLY A 313 18.56 36.66 -7.06
N ALA A 314 19.87 36.87 -7.15
CA ALA A 314 20.74 36.95 -5.98
C ALA A 314 20.35 38.07 -4.98
N ALA A 315 20.00 39.26 -5.49
CA ALA A 315 19.59 40.39 -4.65
C ALA A 315 18.28 40.11 -3.90
N ASP A 316 17.30 39.49 -4.57
CA ASP A 316 16.04 39.08 -3.95
C ASP A 316 16.26 38.03 -2.86
N ALA A 317 17.11 37.05 -3.16
CA ALA A 317 17.45 35.99 -2.22
C ALA A 317 18.12 36.53 -0.95
N VAL A 318 19.04 37.50 -1.07
CA VAL A 318 19.65 38.18 0.09
C VAL A 318 18.60 38.93 0.91
N ARG A 319 17.65 39.64 0.26
CA ARG A 319 16.56 40.32 0.99
C ARG A 319 15.67 39.33 1.76
N ILE A 320 15.36 38.19 1.15
CA ILE A 320 14.56 37.13 1.80
C ILE A 320 15.35 36.50 2.95
N ALA A 321 16.65 36.23 2.76
CA ALA A 321 17.54 35.71 3.80
C ALA A 321 17.63 36.67 5.00
N GLU A 322 17.76 37.98 4.77
CA GLU A 322 17.80 38.97 5.86
C GLU A 322 16.47 39.05 6.61
N ARG A 323 15.35 38.93 5.89
CA ARG A 323 14.02 38.84 6.50
C ARG A 323 13.91 37.61 7.41
N ILE A 324 14.36 36.45 6.93
CA ILE A 324 14.40 35.21 7.72
C ILE A 324 15.27 35.40 8.96
N ARG A 325 16.52 35.86 8.79
CA ARG A 325 17.47 36.09 9.89
C ARG A 325 16.88 36.99 10.98
N THR A 326 16.28 38.11 10.56
CA THR A 326 15.66 39.08 11.48
C THR A 326 14.44 38.49 12.18
N ALA A 327 13.62 37.70 11.48
CA ALA A 327 12.45 37.07 12.06
C ALA A 327 12.81 35.98 13.08
N VAL A 328 13.84 35.17 12.80
CA VAL A 328 14.36 34.16 13.74
C VAL A 328 14.94 34.82 14.99
N ALA A 329 15.65 35.95 14.87
CA ALA A 329 16.14 36.68 16.04
C ALA A 329 15.01 37.12 17.00
N ARG A 330 13.80 37.36 16.48
CA ARG A 330 12.61 37.72 17.27
C ARG A 330 11.93 36.52 17.94
N LEU A 331 12.33 35.29 17.65
CA LEU A 331 11.82 34.09 18.32
C LEU A 331 12.39 33.92 19.72
N ALA A 332 13.60 34.40 20.00
CA ALA A 332 14.28 34.16 21.27
C ALA A 332 13.40 34.48 22.50
N PRO A 333 12.77 35.67 22.62
CA PRO A 333 11.92 35.97 23.77
C PRO A 333 10.68 35.08 23.87
N ARG A 334 10.11 34.68 22.73
CA ARG A 334 8.90 33.83 22.68
C ARG A 334 9.17 32.42 23.18
N LEU A 335 10.40 31.96 23.03
CA LEU A 335 10.85 30.63 23.47
C LEU A 335 11.52 30.65 24.86
N GLY A 336 11.51 31.80 25.56
CA GLY A 336 12.19 31.97 26.84
C GLY A 336 13.72 31.95 26.74
N LEU A 337 14.27 32.27 25.57
CA LEU A 337 15.71 32.28 25.30
C LEU A 337 16.28 33.71 25.35
N GLY A 338 17.51 33.85 25.84
CA GLY A 338 18.20 35.14 25.85
C GLY A 338 18.63 35.61 24.46
N ARG A 339 19.10 34.68 23.60
CA ARG A 339 19.53 34.96 22.22
C ARG A 339 19.31 33.73 21.33
N LEU A 340 18.86 33.97 20.10
CA LEU A 340 18.74 32.99 19.02
C LEU A 340 19.08 33.73 17.71
N SER A 341 19.92 33.13 16.88
CA SER A 341 20.25 33.68 15.56
C SER A 341 20.51 32.55 14.57
N VAL A 342 20.50 32.91 13.29
CA VAL A 342 20.87 32.01 12.20
C VAL A 342 21.92 32.67 11.33
N SER A 343 22.83 31.87 10.81
CA SER A 343 23.73 32.24 9.72
C SER A 343 23.15 31.72 8.41
N VAL A 344 23.25 32.50 7.34
CA VAL A 344 22.67 32.14 6.04
C VAL A 344 23.69 32.33 4.91
N GLY A 345 23.88 31.29 4.12
CA GLY A 345 24.63 31.34 2.86
C GLY A 345 23.69 31.38 1.66
N VAL A 346 23.96 32.26 0.69
CA VAL A 346 23.11 32.48 -0.49
C VAL A 346 23.89 32.20 -1.78
N ALA A 347 23.35 31.37 -2.67
CA ALA A 347 23.86 31.19 -4.02
C ALA A 347 22.74 31.34 -5.06
N ALA A 348 23.06 31.85 -6.25
CA ALA A 348 22.09 32.06 -7.31
C ALA A 348 22.52 31.40 -8.63
N THR A 349 21.55 30.90 -9.37
CA THR A 349 21.77 30.18 -10.63
C THR A 349 22.49 30.98 -11.73
N PRO A 350 22.37 32.32 -11.84
CA PRO A 350 23.17 33.07 -12.82
C PRO A 350 24.67 32.98 -12.57
N ASP A 351 25.09 32.77 -11.32
CA ASP A 351 26.50 32.83 -10.91
C ASP A 351 27.15 31.43 -10.82
N PHE A 352 26.37 30.39 -10.48
CA PHE A 352 26.87 29.04 -10.15
C PHE A 352 26.26 27.91 -10.97
N GLY A 353 25.57 28.24 -12.06
CA GLY A 353 24.89 27.26 -12.90
C GLY A 353 23.53 26.82 -12.36
N ARG A 354 22.88 25.91 -13.09
CA ARG A 354 21.47 25.53 -12.86
C ARG A 354 21.29 24.16 -12.22
N GLU A 355 22.40 23.50 -11.88
CA GLU A 355 22.39 22.21 -11.20
C GLU A 355 22.36 22.38 -9.68
N LEU A 356 21.72 21.46 -8.98
CA LEU A 356 21.54 21.56 -7.53
C LEU A 356 22.87 21.47 -6.78
N VAL A 357 23.73 20.52 -7.15
CA VAL A 357 24.97 20.22 -6.42
C VAL A 357 25.95 21.42 -6.43
N PRO A 358 26.27 22.06 -7.58
CA PRO A 358 27.12 23.26 -7.57
C PRO A 358 26.51 24.43 -6.79
N LEU A 359 25.19 24.62 -6.89
CA LEU A 359 24.48 25.70 -6.20
C LEU A 359 24.50 25.51 -4.68
N MET A 360 24.31 24.27 -4.20
CA MET A 360 24.45 23.90 -2.80
C MET A 360 25.88 24.12 -2.30
N ALA A 361 26.89 23.65 -3.03
CA ALA A 361 28.28 23.82 -2.63
C ALA A 361 28.67 25.31 -2.52
N ALA A 362 28.16 26.16 -3.41
CA ALA A 362 28.37 27.61 -3.33
C ALA A 362 27.67 28.25 -2.12
N ALA A 363 26.43 27.87 -1.83
CA ALA A 363 25.69 28.36 -0.67
C ALA A 363 26.32 27.91 0.65
N ASP A 364 26.82 26.68 0.71
CA ASP A 364 27.52 26.12 1.88
C ASP A 364 28.81 26.90 2.19
N ARG A 365 29.64 27.17 1.17
CA ARG A 365 30.83 28.02 1.34
C ARG A 365 30.48 29.42 1.86
N ALA A 366 29.37 29.99 1.40
CA ALA A 366 28.90 31.28 1.89
C ALA A 366 28.40 31.18 3.35
N LEU A 367 27.69 30.13 3.71
CA LEU A 367 27.26 29.87 5.08
C LEU A 367 28.45 29.68 6.03
N TYR A 368 29.49 28.97 5.58
CA TYR A 368 30.73 28.85 6.32
C TYR A 368 31.38 30.22 6.58
N ARG A 369 31.47 31.08 5.56
CA ARG A 369 31.94 32.47 5.75
C ARG A 369 31.05 33.25 6.73
N ALA A 370 29.74 33.05 6.70
CA ALA A 370 28.83 33.73 7.63
C ALA A 370 29.14 33.34 9.08
N LYS A 371 29.41 32.04 9.33
CA LYS A 371 29.81 31.54 10.64
C LYS A 371 31.19 32.06 11.06
N ALA A 372 32.16 32.07 10.15
CA ALA A 372 33.53 32.54 10.39
C ALA A 372 33.57 34.05 10.69
N ASN A 373 32.78 34.85 9.97
CA ASN A 373 32.74 36.31 10.12
C ASN A 373 31.96 36.78 11.36
N GLY A 374 31.59 35.89 12.28
CA GLY A 374 30.95 36.25 13.55
C GLY A 374 29.46 35.93 13.65
N ARG A 375 28.94 35.04 12.77
CA ARG A 375 27.56 34.52 12.80
C ARG A 375 26.48 35.60 12.65
N ASN A 376 25.21 35.22 12.80
CA ASN A 376 24.04 36.11 12.74
C ASN A 376 24.07 37.05 11.53
N ARG A 377 24.35 36.51 10.34
CA ARG A 377 24.49 37.29 9.12
C ARG A 377 24.17 36.49 7.87
N VAL A 378 23.94 37.21 6.79
CA VAL A 378 23.78 36.67 5.45
C VAL A 378 25.06 36.91 4.66
N GLU A 379 25.60 35.86 4.03
CA GLU A 379 26.72 35.94 3.10
C GLU A 379 26.28 35.44 1.72
N ARG A 380 26.63 36.18 0.67
CA ARG A 380 26.40 35.76 -0.71
C ARG A 380 27.65 35.02 -1.22
N ALA A 381 27.43 33.97 -2.00
CA ALA A 381 28.46 33.31 -2.77
C ALA A 381 28.94 34.24 -3.90
N VAL A 382 30.24 34.51 -3.94
CA VAL A 382 30.88 35.31 -4.99
C VAL A 382 31.48 34.33 -6.00
N PRO A 383 31.12 34.39 -7.29
CA PRO A 383 31.77 33.57 -8.31
C PRO A 383 33.24 33.93 -8.39
N VAL A 384 34.11 32.91 -8.49
CA VAL A 384 35.55 33.10 -8.68
C VAL A 384 35.75 33.61 -10.11
N HIS A 385 35.74 34.93 -10.29
CA HIS A 385 36.13 35.58 -11.55
C HIS A 385 37.30 36.57 -11.39
N ASP A 386 37.70 36.91 -10.16
CA ASP A 386 38.79 37.87 -9.87
C ASP A 386 39.53 37.54 -8.56
N ALA A 387 40.05 36.32 -8.40
CA ALA A 387 40.97 36.02 -7.29
C ALA A 387 42.42 36.16 -7.79
N SER A 388 43.14 37.15 -7.25
CA SER A 388 44.60 37.26 -7.38
C SER A 388 45.27 35.99 -6.82
N PRO A 389 46.43 35.54 -7.34
CA PRO A 389 46.97 34.19 -7.10
C PRO A 389 47.36 33.85 -5.65
N ASP A 390 47.27 34.80 -4.72
CA ASP A 390 47.74 34.62 -3.33
C ASP A 390 46.73 33.95 -2.38
N ASP A 391 45.48 33.72 -2.79
CA ASP A 391 44.43 33.15 -1.92
C ASP A 391 44.14 31.65 -2.18
N ALA A 392 45.05 30.96 -2.89
CA ALA A 392 44.95 29.53 -3.17
C ALA A 392 45.41 28.67 -1.96
N GLY A 393 44.65 28.73 -0.86
CA GLY A 393 44.65 27.65 0.12
C GLY A 393 43.97 26.41 -0.49
N GLU A 394 44.64 25.26 -0.42
CA GLU A 394 44.24 24.00 -1.07
C GLU A 394 42.73 23.67 -0.93
N PRO A 395 42.07 23.20 -2.01
CA PRO A 395 40.67 22.80 -1.96
C PRO A 395 40.51 21.45 -1.24
N GLY A 396 40.30 21.50 0.07
CA GLY A 396 39.76 20.38 0.83
C GLY A 396 38.27 20.23 0.56
N VAL A 397 37.86 19.20 -0.18
CA VAL A 397 36.47 18.74 -0.17
C VAL A 397 36.14 18.34 1.27
N PRO A 398 35.18 18.98 1.96
CA PRO A 398 34.81 18.55 3.30
C PRO A 398 34.24 17.12 3.26
N ALA A 399 34.64 16.28 4.21
CA ALA A 399 34.24 14.87 4.30
C ALA A 399 32.70 14.63 4.24
N ALA A 400 31.89 15.66 4.50
CA ALA A 400 30.43 15.62 4.38
C ALA A 400 29.91 15.51 2.93
N ILE A 401 30.70 15.91 1.92
CA ILE A 401 30.35 15.79 0.49
C ILE A 401 30.82 14.43 -0.07
N ALA A 402 31.98 13.94 0.37
CA ALA A 402 32.51 12.65 -0.08
C ALA A 402 31.68 11.45 0.42
N ALA A 403 31.04 11.57 1.60
CA ALA A 403 30.15 10.54 2.13
C ALA A 403 28.77 10.49 1.45
N ALA A 404 28.51 11.32 0.43
CA ALA A 404 27.17 11.56 -0.11
C ALA A 404 26.93 11.04 -1.54
N MET A 405 27.79 10.18 -2.10
CA MET A 405 27.50 9.51 -3.37
C MET A 405 26.73 8.19 -3.13
N PRO A 406 25.51 8.00 -3.66
CA PRO A 406 24.97 6.66 -3.86
C PRO A 406 25.79 5.95 -4.94
N GLU A 407 26.17 4.70 -4.70
CA GLU A 407 27.02 3.87 -5.57
C GLU A 407 26.38 3.46 -6.92
N THR A 408 25.33 4.16 -7.37
CA THR A 408 24.59 3.82 -8.60
C THR A 408 24.15 5.07 -9.36
N ALA A 409 25.10 5.81 -9.90
CA ALA A 409 24.85 6.75 -11.00
C ALA A 409 26.14 6.96 -11.81
N ALA A 410 26.49 5.99 -12.66
CA ALA A 410 27.49 6.22 -13.70
C ALA A 410 26.89 7.16 -14.78
N PRO A 411 27.59 8.22 -15.21
CA PRO A 411 27.09 9.09 -16.27
C PRO A 411 27.32 8.44 -17.64
N MET A 412 26.25 8.23 -18.38
CA MET A 412 26.28 7.95 -19.82
C MET A 412 26.67 9.23 -20.55
N VAL A 413 27.94 9.33 -20.95
CA VAL A 413 28.46 10.43 -21.77
C VAL A 413 27.98 10.25 -23.21
N LEU A 414 27.04 11.09 -23.63
CA LEU A 414 26.74 11.31 -25.06
C LEU A 414 27.76 12.32 -25.61
N SER A 415 28.75 11.81 -26.33
CA SER A 415 29.66 12.62 -27.15
C SER A 415 28.97 13.04 -28.44
N ALA A 416 28.90 14.34 -28.69
CA ALA A 416 28.46 14.91 -29.95
C ALA A 416 29.62 14.86 -30.96
N GLY A 417 29.47 14.05 -32.01
CA GLY A 417 30.33 14.04 -33.21
C GLY A 417 29.46 14.17 -34.46
N THR A 418 29.88 15.05 -35.37
CA THR A 418 29.26 15.43 -36.66
C THR A 418 29.04 14.25 -37.62
N PRO A 419 28.08 14.36 -38.59
CA PRO A 419 27.68 13.24 -39.43
C PRO A 419 28.57 13.12 -40.67
N GLU A 420 29.20 11.95 -40.85
CA GLU A 420 29.85 11.57 -42.11
C GLU A 420 28.93 10.59 -42.85
N MET A 421 28.57 10.93 -44.10
CA MET A 421 27.73 10.11 -44.97
C MET A 421 28.51 8.88 -45.45
N VAL A 422 27.96 7.68 -45.20
CA VAL A 422 28.39 6.45 -45.88
C VAL A 422 27.16 5.72 -46.44
N SER A 423 27.31 5.29 -47.69
CA SER A 423 26.31 4.73 -48.61
C SER A 423 25.69 3.39 -48.14
N PRO A 424 24.49 2.99 -48.63
CA PRO A 424 23.76 1.85 -48.12
C PRO A 424 24.17 0.56 -48.85
N GLU A 425 25.29 -0.05 -48.47
CA GLU A 425 25.61 -1.40 -48.98
C GLU A 425 26.35 -2.33 -48.00
N THR A 426 26.54 -1.94 -46.74
CA THR A 426 27.34 -2.73 -45.77
C THR A 426 26.60 -3.17 -44.49
N ALA A 427 25.28 -3.00 -44.42
CA ALA A 427 24.47 -3.29 -43.22
C ALA A 427 23.71 -4.63 -43.23
N LEU A 428 24.21 -5.66 -43.94
CA LEU A 428 23.49 -6.94 -44.08
C LEU A 428 24.33 -8.20 -43.77
N ARG A 429 25.44 -8.10 -43.02
CA ARG A 429 26.27 -9.28 -42.72
C ARG A 429 26.70 -9.57 -41.28
N GLU A 430 26.33 -8.77 -40.28
CA GLU A 430 26.67 -9.10 -38.89
C GLU A 430 25.49 -8.88 -37.94
N THR A 431 24.65 -9.91 -37.78
CA THR A 431 23.91 -10.27 -36.55
C THR A 431 23.15 -11.58 -36.82
N ALA A 432 23.88 -12.69 -36.89
CA ALA A 432 23.32 -14.01 -36.72
C ALA A 432 24.04 -14.68 -35.54
N THR A 433 23.33 -14.80 -34.42
CA THR A 433 23.70 -15.65 -33.27
C THR A 433 22.62 -16.72 -33.15
N PRO A 434 22.96 -17.99 -32.84
CA PRO A 434 22.19 -19.14 -33.28
C PRO A 434 21.01 -19.48 -32.37
N ALA A 435 19.99 -20.06 -32.98
CA ALA A 435 18.85 -20.70 -32.32
C ALA A 435 19.31 -21.87 -31.42
N MET A 436 18.82 -21.87 -30.18
CA MET A 436 18.88 -23.02 -29.28
C MET A 436 18.01 -24.16 -29.84
N ALA A 437 18.63 -25.29 -30.13
CA ALA A 437 17.95 -26.54 -30.43
C ALA A 437 17.41 -27.19 -29.14
N VAL A 438 16.18 -27.69 -29.22
CA VAL A 438 15.54 -28.56 -28.24
C VAL A 438 16.20 -29.95 -28.31
N PRO A 439 16.61 -30.59 -27.19
CA PRO A 439 17.09 -31.95 -27.23
C PRO A 439 15.94 -32.96 -27.24
N ASP A 440 16.09 -33.98 -28.07
CA ASP A 440 15.17 -35.10 -28.25
C ASP A 440 15.12 -36.05 -27.02
N ALA A 441 13.96 -36.66 -26.83
CA ALA A 441 13.66 -37.56 -25.71
C ALA A 441 14.32 -38.95 -25.88
N ALA A 442 15.61 -39.09 -25.55
CA ALA A 442 16.26 -40.41 -25.45
C ALA A 442 17.45 -40.50 -24.46
N GLY A 443 17.73 -39.47 -23.65
CA GLY A 443 18.94 -39.42 -22.80
C GLY A 443 18.75 -39.73 -21.30
N TRP A 444 17.52 -39.85 -20.79
CA TRP A 444 17.27 -39.80 -19.34
C TRP A 444 17.34 -41.12 -18.56
N LYS A 445 17.79 -42.22 -19.17
CA LYS A 445 17.81 -43.54 -18.52
C LYS A 445 19.15 -44.02 -17.95
N ALA A 446 20.20 -43.20 -17.93
CA ALA A 446 21.54 -43.67 -17.54
C ALA A 446 22.28 -42.84 -16.48
N ALA A 447 21.63 -41.91 -15.77
CA ALA A 447 22.31 -41.04 -14.79
C ALA A 447 21.57 -40.93 -13.45
N ALA A 448 21.12 -42.07 -12.91
CA ALA A 448 20.58 -42.15 -11.55
C ALA A 448 20.95 -43.47 -10.85
N HIS A 449 22.12 -44.04 -11.18
CA HIS A 449 22.78 -45.06 -10.38
C HIS A 449 24.08 -44.48 -9.83
N GLU A 450 24.28 -44.72 -8.53
CA GLU A 450 25.50 -44.48 -7.74
C GLU A 450 25.79 -43.05 -7.26
N GLU A 451 25.26 -42.70 -6.08
CA GLU A 451 26.13 -42.30 -4.96
C GLU A 451 25.44 -42.46 -3.58
N THR A 452 25.92 -43.48 -2.85
CA THR A 452 26.25 -43.49 -1.40
C THR A 452 25.17 -43.27 -0.32
N ALA A 453 24.60 -44.41 0.11
CA ALA A 453 24.55 -44.97 1.47
C ALA A 453 24.78 -44.07 2.72
N ALA A 454 23.79 -44.05 3.60
CA ALA A 454 23.91 -43.87 5.06
C ALA A 454 22.95 -44.85 5.79
N PRO A 455 23.27 -45.32 7.01
CA PRO A 455 22.89 -46.64 7.50
C PRO A 455 21.49 -46.70 8.16
N GLU A 456 20.83 -47.84 7.97
CA GLU A 456 19.64 -48.26 8.71
C GLU A 456 19.95 -48.43 10.21
N MET A 457 19.10 -47.86 11.06
CA MET A 457 19.03 -48.15 12.49
C MET A 457 17.74 -48.94 12.78
N PRO A 458 17.76 -49.92 13.70
CA PRO A 458 16.76 -50.98 13.74
C PRO A 458 15.53 -50.62 14.57
N VAL A 459 14.40 -51.15 14.12
CA VAL A 459 13.14 -51.28 14.87
C VAL A 459 13.33 -52.28 16.02
N PRO A 460 12.84 -51.99 17.24
CA PRO A 460 12.51 -53.03 18.18
C PRO A 460 11.03 -52.96 18.55
N ALA A 461 10.26 -54.02 18.26
CA ALA A 461 9.18 -54.46 19.13
C ALA A 461 8.58 -55.78 18.62
N GLY A 462 9.07 -56.89 19.18
CA GLY A 462 8.30 -58.12 19.32
C GLY A 462 8.30 -58.50 20.79
N ALA A 463 7.16 -58.30 21.47
CA ALA A 463 6.80 -59.02 22.68
C ALA A 463 5.28 -58.92 22.88
N GLU A 464 4.63 -60.07 22.74
CA GLU A 464 3.23 -60.35 23.00
C GLU A 464 2.86 -60.05 24.46
N ALA A 465 1.68 -59.45 24.70
CA ALA A 465 0.84 -59.76 25.86
C ALA A 465 -0.56 -59.09 25.78
N LYS A 466 -1.55 -59.91 25.39
CA LYS A 466 -2.84 -60.14 26.08
C LYS A 466 -3.72 -58.92 26.47
N MET A 467 -4.86 -58.80 25.78
CA MET A 467 -6.07 -58.07 26.20
C MET A 467 -6.57 -58.47 27.59
N PRO A 468 -7.24 -57.55 28.30
CA PRO A 468 -8.60 -57.83 28.72
C PRO A 468 -9.61 -56.73 28.31
N ALA A 469 -10.87 -57.16 28.25
CA ALA A 469 -12.07 -56.44 27.82
C ALA A 469 -12.53 -55.34 28.81
N PRO A 470 -13.54 -54.51 28.46
CA PRO A 470 -13.80 -53.24 29.12
C PRO A 470 -14.76 -53.36 30.31
N GLU A 471 -14.52 -52.59 31.37
CA GLU A 471 -15.49 -52.35 32.44
C GLU A 471 -16.25 -51.05 32.22
N THR A 472 -17.57 -51.22 32.14
CA THR A 472 -18.64 -50.24 32.25
C THR A 472 -18.59 -49.47 33.57
N VAL A 473 -18.64 -48.13 33.50
CA VAL A 473 -19.14 -47.31 34.62
C VAL A 473 -20.29 -46.43 34.14
N THR A 474 -21.47 -46.83 34.59
CA THR A 474 -22.74 -46.13 34.61
C THR A 474 -22.65 -44.98 35.62
N THR A 475 -23.10 -43.77 35.28
CA THR A 475 -23.72 -42.88 36.28
C THR A 475 -24.73 -41.91 35.66
N THR A 476 -25.98 -42.29 35.89
CA THR A 476 -27.27 -41.60 35.92
C THR A 476 -27.28 -40.13 36.38
N VAL A 477 -27.91 -39.29 35.56
CA VAL A 477 -28.97 -38.28 35.83
C VAL A 477 -29.06 -37.65 37.22
N ALA A 478 -29.05 -36.30 37.29
CA ALA A 478 -30.11 -35.48 37.93
C ALA A 478 -29.89 -33.96 37.69
N ALA A 479 -30.89 -33.30 37.10
CA ALA A 479 -31.27 -31.91 37.41
C ALA A 479 -32.19 -31.92 38.65
N PRO A 480 -32.35 -30.82 39.41
CA PRO A 480 -33.51 -29.91 39.17
C PRO A 480 -33.23 -28.42 39.56
N GLU A 481 -33.83 -27.43 38.89
CA GLU A 481 -35.04 -26.64 39.21
C GLU A 481 -34.81 -25.23 39.83
N THR A 482 -35.37 -24.24 39.11
CA THR A 482 -36.13 -23.05 39.51
C THR A 482 -35.81 -22.25 40.79
N ALA A 483 -35.65 -20.93 40.61
CA ALA A 483 -36.25 -19.93 41.51
C ALA A 483 -36.55 -18.62 40.77
N ALA A 484 -37.76 -18.09 40.97
CA ALA A 484 -38.26 -16.80 40.52
C ALA A 484 -38.75 -16.00 41.73
N THR A 485 -38.42 -14.71 41.86
CA THR A 485 -39.18 -13.63 42.56
C THR A 485 -38.51 -12.28 42.21
N THR A 486 -39.07 -11.34 41.43
CA THR A 486 -40.08 -10.28 41.68
C THR A 486 -39.82 -9.31 42.85
N VAL A 487 -39.56 -8.01 42.58
CA VAL A 487 -40.01 -6.74 43.26
C VAL A 487 -39.59 -5.54 42.34
N ALA A 488 -40.47 -4.89 41.57
CA ALA A 488 -41.18 -3.58 41.79
C ALA A 488 -40.27 -2.37 42.17
N ALA A 489 -40.02 -1.40 41.26
CA ALA A 489 -40.72 -0.11 41.04
C ALA A 489 -40.34 1.04 42.02
N ASP A 490 -39.78 2.16 41.53
CA ASP A 490 -40.45 3.49 41.48
C ASP A 490 -39.61 4.62 40.80
N ARG A 491 -40.36 5.52 40.15
CA ARG A 491 -40.23 6.90 39.61
C ARG A 491 -38.96 7.78 39.73
N ALA A 492 -38.60 8.45 38.61
CA ALA A 492 -38.71 9.91 38.32
C ALA A 492 -37.36 10.63 38.55
N ASP A 493 -36.82 11.53 37.71
CA ASP A 493 -37.37 12.75 37.12
C ASP A 493 -36.50 13.22 35.93
N ALA A 494 -37.12 13.93 34.98
CA ALA A 494 -36.44 14.80 34.01
C ALA A 494 -36.40 16.25 34.57
N PRO A 495 -35.56 17.17 34.04
CA PRO A 495 -36.04 17.94 32.89
C PRO A 495 -35.00 18.41 31.86
N ARG A 496 -35.53 18.51 30.65
CA ARG A 496 -35.23 19.42 29.52
C ARG A 496 -34.39 20.67 29.83
N HIS A 497 -33.40 20.93 28.96
CA HIS A 497 -33.04 22.29 28.56
C HIS A 497 -33.04 22.45 27.04
N SER A 498 -33.93 23.33 26.59
CA SER A 498 -34.02 23.90 25.24
C SER A 498 -33.65 25.39 25.30
N ARG A 499 -32.76 25.86 24.43
CA ARG A 499 -32.62 27.26 23.92
C ARG A 499 -31.71 27.17 22.67
N ARG A 500 -32.19 27.23 21.43
CA ARG A 500 -32.73 28.34 20.61
C ARG A 500 -31.78 29.55 20.41
N ARG A 501 -31.41 29.75 19.14
CA ARG A 501 -31.07 30.98 18.38
C ARG A 501 -29.73 31.69 18.66
N LEU A 502 -28.95 31.89 17.59
CA LEU A 502 -28.89 33.17 16.86
C LEU A 502 -28.36 32.96 15.44
N ALA A 503 -29.02 33.65 14.50
CA ALA A 503 -28.52 33.93 13.15
C ALA A 503 -27.70 35.22 13.21
N GLY A 504 -26.70 35.31 12.34
CA GLY A 504 -25.81 36.45 12.10
C GLY A 504 -24.82 36.04 11.04
#